data_AF-A0A222E8G0-F1
#
_entry.id   AF-A0A222E8G0-F1
#
_cell.length_a   1.000
_cell.length_b   1.000
_cell.length_c   1.000
_cell.angle_alpha   90.00
_cell.angle_beta   90.00
_cell.angle_gamma   90.00
#
_symmetry.space_group_name_H-M   'P 1'
#
loop_
_entity.id
_entity.type
_entity.pdbx_description
1 polymer ?
#
loop_
_entity_poly.entity_id
_entity_poly.type
_entity_poly.pdbx_seq_one_letter_code
_entity_poly.pdbx_strand_id
1 'polypeptide(L)' 'MMPELGKYAFTVLASYGVSLLLLLVLVVASVRRARKVRAHLERIEERQRNG' A
#
# COMPACT_ATOMS: atom_id res chain seq x y z
N MET A 1 -23.10 -0.18 -23.29
CA MET A 1 -23.21 1.28 -23.50
C MET A 1 -22.16 1.93 -22.63
N MET A 2 -20.97 2.22 -23.18
CA MET A 2 -20.02 3.07 -22.45
C MET A 2 -20.48 4.52 -22.67
N PRO A 3 -20.64 5.32 -21.61
CA PRO A 3 -20.96 6.73 -21.78
C PRO A 3 -19.86 7.40 -22.62
N GLU A 4 -20.26 8.18 -23.63
CA GLU A 4 -19.37 9.03 -24.44
C GLU A 4 -18.74 10.07 -23.52
N LEU A 5 -17.61 9.72 -22.90
CA LEU A 5 -16.95 10.59 -21.93
C LEU A 5 -16.22 11.76 -22.59
N GLY A 6 -15.97 11.72 -23.91
CA GLY A 6 -15.30 12.78 -24.67
C GLY A 6 -14.19 13.46 -23.88
N LYS A 7 -14.42 14.72 -23.48
CA LYS A 7 -13.48 15.57 -22.72
C LYS A 7 -13.12 15.07 -21.30
N TYR A 8 -13.89 14.17 -20.71
CA TYR A 8 -13.69 13.67 -19.34
C TYR A 8 -12.97 12.34 -19.28
N ALA A 9 -12.77 11.65 -20.41
CA ALA A 9 -12.13 10.35 -20.44
C ALA A 9 -10.74 10.40 -19.78
N PHE A 10 -9.97 11.43 -20.11
CA PHE A 10 -8.67 11.68 -19.51
C PHE A 10 -8.76 11.98 -18.01
N THR A 11 -9.66 12.86 -17.59
CA THR A 11 -9.84 13.24 -16.17
C THR A 11 -10.24 12.06 -15.30
N VAL A 12 -11.14 11.20 -15.80
CA VAL A 12 -11.61 10.01 -15.09
C VAL A 12 -10.49 8.99 -14.99
N LEU A 13 -9.76 8.73 -16.07
CA LEU A 13 -8.61 7.82 -16.06
C LEU A 13 -7.49 8.33 -15.14
N ALA A 14 -7.19 9.62 -15.17
CA ALA A 14 -6.21 10.26 -14.29
C ALA A 14 -6.65 10.17 -12.82
N SER A 15 -7.93 10.40 -12.52
CA SER A 15 -8.49 10.26 -11.17
C SER A 15 -8.28 8.84 -10.64
N TYR A 16 -8.62 7.81 -11.44
CA TYR A 16 -8.36 6.42 -11.05
C TYR A 16 -6.87 6.12 -10.90
N GLY A 17 -6.02 6.61 -11.81
CA GLY A 17 -4.57 6.44 -11.72
C GLY A 17 -3.99 7.03 -10.43
N VAL A 18 -4.39 8.26 -10.06
CA VAL A 18 -3.96 8.91 -8.82
C VAL A 18 -4.51 8.17 -7.60
N SER A 19 -5.79 7.79 -7.59
CA SER A 19 -6.36 7.03 -6.48
C SER A 19 -5.65 5.68 -6.27
N LEU A 20 -5.39 4.94 -7.34
CA LEU A 20 -4.64 3.68 -7.28
C LEU A 20 -3.21 3.90 -6.79
N LEU A 21 -2.54 4.95 -7.25
CA LEU A 21 -1.20 5.29 -6.79
C LEU A 21 -1.17 5.57 -5.28
N LEU A 22 -2.12 6.36 -4.77
CA LEU A 22 -2.24 6.65 -3.34
C LEU A 22 -2.50 5.38 -2.53
N LEU A 23 -3.39 4.51 -2.99
CA LEU A 23 -3.65 3.21 -2.35
C LEU A 23 -2.38 2.35 -2.33
N LEU A 24 -1.64 2.29 -3.44
CA LEU A 24 -0.39 1.53 -3.53
C LEU A 24 0.64 2.05 -2.53
N VAL A 25 0.78 3.38 -2.42
CA VAL A 25 1.67 4.02 -1.44
C VAL A 25 1.29 3.62 0.00
N LEU A 26 0.00 3.67 0.34
CA LEU A 26 -0.48 3.26 1.67
C LEU A 26 -0.20 1.79 1.96
N VAL A 27 -0.46 0.90 1.00
CA VAL A 27 -0.19 -0.54 1.13
C VAL A 27 1.31 -0.78 1.33
N VAL A 28 2.17 -0.17 0.51
CA VAL A 28 3.62 -0.31 0.63
C VAL A 28 4.12 0.22 1.97
N ALA A 29 3.63 1.37 2.42
CA ALA A 29 3.97 1.94 3.72
C ALA A 29 3.54 1.01 4.87
N SER A 30 2.33 0.46 4.79
CA SER A 30 1.78 -0.48 5.77
C SER A 30 2.62 -1.76 5.86
N VAL A 31 2.96 -2.36 4.72
CA VAL A 31 3.79 -3.58 4.67
C VAL A 31 5.19 -3.31 5.19
N ARG A 32 5.82 -2.18 4.82
CA ARG A 32 7.14 -1.80 5.35
C ARG A 32 7.13 -1.68 6.87
N ARG A 33 6.10 -1.06 7.44
CA ARG A 33 5.93 -0.94 8.89
C ARG A 33 5.73 -2.31 9.53
N ALA A 34 4.86 -3.16 8.98
CA ALA A 34 4.59 -4.50 9.49
C ALA A 34 5.86 -5.37 9.53
N ARG A 35 6.69 -5.31 8.48
CA ARG A 35 7.98 -6.01 8.42
C ARG A 35 8.94 -5.54 9.51
N LYS A 36 9.02 -4.23 9.76
CA LYS A 36 9.87 -3.67 10.83
C LYS A 36 9.44 -4.17 12.21
N VAL A 37 8.13 -4.20 12.47
CA VAL A 37 7.58 -4.68 13.75
C VAL A 37 7.83 -6.18 13.93
N ARG A 38 7.59 -7.00 12.90
CA ARG A 38 7.89 -8.44 12.93
C ARG A 38 9.36 -8.72 13.25
N ALA A 39 10.28 -8.03 12.58
CA ALA A 39 11.71 -8.17 12.88
C ALA A 39 12.08 -7.71 14.30
N HIS A 40 11.29 -6.85 14.94
CA HIS A 40 11.52 -6.48 16.34
C HIS A 40 11.01 -7.56 17.30
N LEU A 41 9.85 -8.14 17.00
CA LEU A 41 9.28 -9.26 17.76
C LEU A 41 10.18 -10.50 17.70
N GLU A 42 10.65 -10.88 16.51
CA GLU A 42 11.56 -12.02 16.32
C GLU A 42 12.82 -11.90 17.19
N ARG A 43 13.42 -10.70 17.27
CA ARG A 43 14.58 -10.45 18.15
C ARG A 43 14.28 -10.59 19.64
N ILE A 44 13.05 -10.31 20.06
CA ILE A 44 12.62 -10.45 21.46
C ILE A 44 12.40 -11.93 21.78
N GLU A 45 11.71 -12.64 20.89
CA GLU A 45 11.44 -14.09 21.01
C GLU A 45 12.75 -14.90 21.03
N GLU A 46 13.72 -14.57 20.17
CA GLU A 46 15.04 -15.21 20.15
C GLU A 46 15.81 -15.02 21.47
N ARG A 47 15.72 -13.84 22.09
CA ARG A 47 16.35 -13.57 23.40
C ARG A 47 15.70 -14.38 24.52
N GLN A 48 14.39 -14.56 24.50
CA GLN A 48 13.69 -15.37 25.50
C GLN A 48 13.93 -16.87 25.35
N ARG A 49 14.17 -17.36 24.13
CA ARG A 49 14.41 -18.78 23.88
C ARG A 49 15.85 -19.21 24.22
N ASN A 50 16.81 -18.30 24.11
CA ASN A 50 18.24 -18.59 24.29
C ASN A 50 18.80 -18.21 25.67
N GLY A 51 17.99 -17.60 26.55
CA GLY A 51 18.33 -17.33 27.96
C GLY A 51 17.55 -18.26 28.88
#